data_AF-A0A519JI82-F1
#
_entry.id   AF-A0A519JI82-F1
#
_cell.length_a   1.000
_cell.length_b   1.000
_cell.length_c   1.000
_cell.angle_alpha   90.00
_cell.angle_beta   90.00
_cell.angle_gamma   90.00
#
_symmetry.space_group_name_H-M   'P 1'
#
loop_
_entity.id
_entity.type
_entity.pdbx_description
1 polymer ?
#
loop_
_entity_poly.entity_id
_entity_poly.type
_entity_poly.pdbx_seq_one_letter_code
_entity_poly.pdbx_strand_id
1 'polypeptide(L)'
;AEALMKCWADEIESMPIRVAILDPGRMRTALRAQAYPGEDPQQNIHPSAIGPLIVELARPDLTPPLTVSFKEWNAGPQASALV
;
A
#
# COMPACT_ATOMS: atom_id res chain seq x y z
N ALA A 1 -6.84 -7.64 10.27
CA ALA A 1 -7.32 -6.45 9.54
C ALA A 1 -7.57 -6.76 8.07
N GLU A 2 -6.61 -7.39 7.37
CA GLU A 2 -6.75 -7.74 5.95
C GLU A 2 -8.01 -8.58 5.63
N ALA A 3 -8.27 -9.64 6.40
CA ALA A 3 -9.44 -10.50 6.20
C ALA A 3 -10.79 -9.73 6.25
N LEU A 4 -10.92 -8.75 7.17
CA LEU A 4 -12.13 -7.94 7.26
C LEU A 4 -12.34 -7.12 5.98
N MET A 5 -11.28 -6.49 5.47
CA MET A 5 -11.37 -5.69 4.26
C MET A 5 -11.61 -6.56 3.01
N LYS A 6 -11.09 -7.79 2.98
CA LYS A 6 -11.36 -8.76 1.92
C LYS A 6 -12.83 -9.20 1.92
N CYS A 7 -13.37 -9.59 3.08
CA CYS A 7 -14.79 -9.91 3.21
C CYS A 7 -15.68 -8.74 2.79
N TRP A 8 -15.34 -7.52 3.21
CA TRP A 8 -16.11 -6.34 2.83
C TRP A 8 -16.01 -6.04 1.32
N ALA A 9 -14.84 -6.23 0.70
CA ALA A 9 -14.68 -6.10 -0.74
C ALA A 9 -15.59 -7.06 -1.51
N ASP A 10 -15.69 -8.32 -1.06
CA ASP A 10 -16.60 -9.32 -1.64
C ASP A 10 -18.07 -8.91 -1.46
N GLU A 11 -18.45 -8.39 -0.29
CA GLU A 11 -19.82 -7.93 -0.02
C GLU A 11 -20.27 -6.77 -0.91
N ILE A 12 -19.33 -5.88 -1.29
CA ILE A 12 -19.63 -4.66 -2.05
C ILE A 12 -19.24 -4.72 -3.52
N GLU A 13 -18.95 -5.91 -4.07
CA GLU A 13 -18.45 -6.09 -5.45
C GLU A 13 -19.34 -5.43 -6.53
N SER A 14 -20.65 -5.35 -6.26
CA SER A 14 -21.65 -4.77 -7.16
C SER A 14 -21.91 -3.27 -6.92
N MET A 15 -21.22 -2.66 -5.97
CA MET A 15 -21.35 -1.25 -5.61
C MET A 15 -20.28 -0.39 -6.30
N PRO A 16 -20.48 0.93 -6.42
CA PRO A 16 -19.46 1.84 -6.95
C PRO A 16 -18.28 2.07 -6.00
N ILE A 17 -18.34 1.55 -4.77
CA ILE A 17 -17.28 1.68 -3.77
C ILE A 17 -16.14 0.69 -4.10
N ARG A 18 -14.89 1.10 -3.90
CA ARG A 18 -13.70 0.27 -4.12
C ARG A 18 -12.89 0.15 -2.83
N VAL A 19 -12.25 -1.00 -2.64
CA VAL A 19 -11.41 -1.31 -1.48
C VAL A 19 -10.02 -1.70 -1.95
N ALA A 20 -8.99 -1.16 -1.30
CA ALA A 20 -7.61 -1.56 -1.50
C ALA A 20 -6.91 -1.65 -0.14
N ILE A 21 -6.06 -2.67 0.01
CA ILE A 21 -5.25 -2.93 1.19
C ILE A 21 -3.81 -2.64 0.80
N LEU A 22 -3.23 -1.63 1.45
CA LEU A 22 -1.88 -1.16 1.17
C LEU A 22 -0.92 -1.61 2.28
N ASP A 23 0.11 -2.36 1.91
CA ASP A 23 1.29 -2.55 2.75
C ASP A 23 2.29 -1.41 2.48
N PRO A 24 2.47 -0.47 3.41
CA PRO A 24 3.42 0.63 3.26
C PRO A 24 4.88 0.17 3.40
N GLY A 25 5.13 -1.02 3.94
CA GLY A 25 6.47 -1.44 4.33
C GLY A 25 7.03 -0.61 5.49
N ARG A 26 8.36 -0.57 5.61
CA ARG A 26 9.04 0.13 6.72
C ARG A 26 9.18 1.61 6.41
N MET A 27 8.59 2.43 7.27
CA MET A 27 8.59 3.88 7.13
C MET A 27 9.06 4.57 8.39
N ARG A 28 9.66 5.75 8.22
CA ARG A 28 10.15 6.61 9.31
C ARG A 28 8.99 7.34 10.01
N THR A 29 8.15 6.61 10.74
CA THR A 29 7.03 7.13 11.53
C THR A 29 7.28 7.00 13.03
N ALA A 30 6.55 7.76 13.85
CA ALA A 30 6.59 7.64 15.30
C ALA A 30 6.13 6.24 15.78
N LEU A 31 5.12 5.67 15.11
CA LEU A 31 4.64 4.31 15.40
C LEU A 31 5.75 3.26 15.20
N ARG A 32 6.54 3.36 14.13
CA ARG A 32 7.68 2.47 13.88
C ARG A 32 8.77 2.63 14.94
N ALA A 33 9.11 3.87 15.28
CA ALA A 33 10.12 4.16 16.31
C ALA A 33 9.74 3.59 17.69
N GLN A 34 8.45 3.62 18.04
CA GLN A 34 7.94 3.01 19.28
C GLN A 34 7.96 1.49 19.22
N ALA A 35 7.62 0.89 18.07
CA ALA A 35 7.60 -0.56 17.90
C ALA A 35 9.00 -1.21 17.85
N TYR A 36 10.03 -0.47 17.40
CA TYR A 36 11.41 -0.94 17.25
C TYR A 36 12.42 0.04 17.86
N PRO A 37 12.48 0.15 19.20
CA PRO A 37 13.41 1.05 19.89
C PRO A 37 14.85 0.55 19.69
N GLY A 38 15.61 1.24 18.83
CA GLY A 38 17.01 0.89 18.49
C GLY A 38 17.28 0.78 16.98
N GLU A 39 16.24 0.76 16.14
CA GLU A 39 16.41 0.88 14.69
C GLU A 39 16.83 2.32 14.33
N ASP A 40 17.84 2.49 13.47
CA ASP A 40 18.23 3.80 12.93
C ASP A 40 17.10 4.34 12.02
N PRO A 41 16.44 5.47 12.36
CA PRO A 41 15.35 6.01 11.57
C PRO A 41 15.76 6.40 10.15
N GLN A 42 17.04 6.67 9.88
CA GLN A 42 17.52 7.06 8.55
C GLN A 42 17.57 5.90 7.55
N GLN A 43 17.54 4.66 8.03
CA GLN A 43 17.45 3.46 7.19
C GLN A 43 16.02 3.24 6.63
N ASN A 44 15.03 3.93 7.19
CA ASN A 44 13.63 3.80 6.78
C ASN A 44 13.25 4.90 5.79
N ILE A 45 12.41 4.54 4.82
CA ILE A 45 11.91 5.48 3.82
C ILE A 45 11.05 6.56 4.49
N HIS A 46 11.17 7.80 4.02
CA HIS A 46 10.33 8.88 4.51
C HIS A 46 8.86 8.65 4.11
N PRO A 47 7.87 8.82 5.01
CA PRO A 47 6.47 8.55 4.70
C PRO A 47 5.91 9.34 3.51
N SER A 48 6.47 10.51 3.17
CA SER A 48 6.01 11.27 2.01
C SER A 48 6.18 10.52 0.68
N ALA A 49 7.06 9.51 0.62
CA ALA A 49 7.33 8.75 -0.60
C ALA A 49 6.14 7.91 -1.07
N ILE A 50 5.20 7.54 -0.19
CA ILE A 50 4.02 6.74 -0.57
C ILE A 50 2.87 7.59 -1.14
N GLY A 51 2.96 8.91 -1.03
CA GLY A 51 1.92 9.84 -1.48
C GLY A 51 1.40 9.55 -2.90
N PRO A 52 2.29 9.38 -3.91
CA PRO A 52 1.86 9.07 -5.27
C PRO A 52 1.05 7.77 -5.40
N LEU A 53 1.43 6.72 -4.68
CA LEU A 53 0.69 5.45 -4.67
C LEU A 53 -0.70 5.63 -4.03
N ILE A 54 -0.81 6.37 -2.94
CA ILE A 54 -2.12 6.66 -2.32
C ILE A 54 -3.04 7.38 -3.31
N VAL A 55 -2.51 8.35 -4.05
CA VAL A 55 -3.27 9.06 -5.09
C VAL A 55 -3.70 8.11 -6.20
N GLU A 56 -2.81 7.24 -6.67
CA GLU A 56 -3.11 6.25 -7.70
C GLU A 56 -4.25 5.31 -7.28
N LEU A 57 -4.25 4.81 -6.04
CA LEU A 57 -5.28 3.93 -5.51
C LEU A 57 -6.63 4.62 -5.27
N ALA A 58 -6.63 5.95 -5.10
CA ALA A 58 -7.83 6.75 -4.85
C ALA A 58 -8.45 7.35 -6.13
N ARG A 59 -7.87 7.05 -7.30
CA ARG A 59 -8.36 7.57 -8.58
C ARG A 59 -9.74 7.00 -8.94
N PRO A 60 -10.70 7.83 -9.38
CA PRO A 60 -12.03 7.37 -9.75
C PRO A 60 -12.05 6.59 -11.08
N ASP A 61 -11.04 6.78 -11.92
CA ASP A 61 -10.92 6.18 -13.25
C ASP A 61 -10.13 4.86 -13.27
N LEU A 62 -9.69 4.37 -12.12
CA LEU A 62 -8.90 3.16 -11.97
C LEU A 62 -9.56 2.24 -10.95
N THR A 63 -9.64 0.94 -11.25
CA THR A 63 -9.99 -0.07 -10.23
C THR A 63 -8.69 -0.59 -9.61
N PRO A 64 -8.42 -0.30 -8.33
CA PRO A 64 -7.17 -0.70 -7.70
C PRO A 64 -7.12 -2.22 -7.45
N PRO A 65 -5.93 -2.81 -7.36
CA PRO A 65 -5.79 -4.17 -6.84
C PRO A 65 -6.26 -4.22 -5.38
N LEU A 66 -6.84 -5.35 -4.97
CA LEU A 66 -7.30 -5.52 -3.59
C LEU A 66 -6.15 -5.50 -2.57
N THR A 67 -4.96 -5.97 -2.96
CA THR A 67 -3.76 -5.95 -2.12
C THR A 67 -2.59 -5.38 -2.89
N VAL A 68 -1.89 -4.42 -2.30
CA VAL A 68 -0.81 -3.66 -2.94
C VAL A 68 0.36 -3.53 -1.96
N SER A 69 1.58 -3.83 -2.43
CA SER A 69 2.81 -3.58 -1.69
C SER A 69 3.52 -2.33 -2.24
N PHE A 70 3.82 -1.36 -1.37
CA PHE A 70 4.58 -0.18 -1.77
C PHE A 70 5.98 -0.55 -2.28
N LYS A 71 6.61 -1.59 -1.73
CA LYS A 71 7.92 -2.06 -2.17
C LYS A 71 7.90 -2.55 -3.62
N GLU A 72 6.88 -3.31 -3.98
CA GLU A 72 6.72 -3.86 -5.33
C GLU A 72 6.35 -2.77 -6.33
N TRP A 73 5.43 -1.89 -5.97
CA TRP A 73 5.05 -0.74 -6.79
C TRP A 73 6.26 0.19 -7.05
N ASN A 74 7.06 0.47 -6.03
CA ASN A 74 8.23 1.34 -6.14
C ASN A 74 9.41 0.68 -6.88
N ALA A 75 9.42 -0.64 -7.06
CA ALA A 75 10.45 -1.36 -7.81
C ALA A 75 10.29 -1.22 -9.34
N GLY A 76 9.18 -0.65 -9.81
CA GLY A 76 8.88 -0.51 -11.24
C GLY A 76 8.50 -1.85 -11.91
N PRO A 77 8.28 -1.86 -13.24
CA PRO A 77 7.90 -3.07 -13.97
C PRO A 77 8.99 -4.14 -13.85
N GLN A 78 8.64 -5.33 -13.38
CA GLN A 78 9.54 -6.48 -13.40
C GLN A 78 9.73 -6.96 -14.84
N ALA A 79 10.93 -7.47 -15.17
CA ALA A 79 11.24 -7.99 -16.50
C ALA A 79 10.29 -9.10 -16.99
N SER A 80 9.59 -9.78 -16.08
CA SER A 80 8.53 -10.76 -16.38
C SER A 80 7.25 -10.15 -16.96
N ALA A 81 7.04 -8.84 -16.83
CA ALA A 81 5.90 -8.13 -17.42
C ALA A 81 6.17 -7.60 -18.84
N LEU A 82 7.39 -7.83 -19.36
CA LEU A 82 7.85 -7.40 -20.70
C LEU A 82 7.99 -8.57 -21.70
N VAL A 83 7.54 -9.78 -21.33
CA VAL A 83 7.56 -10.99 -22.17
C VAL A 83 6.14 -11.46 -22.42
#